data_AF-A0A7J3BIP5-F1
#
_entry.id   AF-A0A7J3BIP5-F1
#
_cell.length_a   1.000
_cell.length_b   1.000
_cell.length_c   1.000
_cell.angle_alpha   90.00
_cell.angle_beta   90.00
_cell.angle_gamma   90.00
#
_symmetry.space_group_name_H-M   'P 1'
#
loop_
_entity.id
_entity.type
_entity.pdbx_description
1 polymer ?
#
loop_
_entity_poly.entity_id
_entity_poly.type
_entity_poly.pdbx_seq_one_letter_code
_entity_poly.pdbx_strand_id
1 'polypeptide(L)'
;MFEQILDLLSFLGALGDYSYIDRLGNAIDEITVLESLRDAIRAYYTNCLKDRRCIEYSKNVGVLCPEISSEDLEKTISVISAKLATTSRVEIIRLSRELSLKAYARIPLIKEKYKCTISETQTPSKPS
;
A
#
# COMPACT_ATOMS: atom_id res chain seq x y z
N MET A 1 5.40 -3.16 -13.67
CA MET A 1 6.60 -2.40 -13.19
C MET A 1 6.12 -1.51 -12.06
N PHE A 2 6.73 -1.63 -10.87
CA PHE A 2 6.25 -1.15 -9.57
C PHE A 2 5.10 -1.97 -8.96
N GLU A 3 5.09 -3.29 -9.19
CA GLU A 3 4.03 -4.19 -8.69
C GLU A 3 3.90 -4.15 -7.16
N GLN A 4 5.03 -4.09 -6.45
CA GLN A 4 5.06 -4.03 -4.98
C GLN A 4 4.36 -2.76 -4.45
N ILE A 5 4.57 -1.62 -5.11
CA ILE A 5 3.91 -0.36 -4.74
C ILE A 5 2.43 -0.42 -5.06
N LEU A 6 2.05 -0.99 -6.21
CA LEU A 6 0.65 -1.17 -6.55
C LEU A 6 -0.06 -2.07 -5.54
N ASP A 7 0.54 -3.20 -5.17
CA ASP A 7 -0.04 -4.13 -4.21
C ASP A 7 -0.15 -3.50 -2.82
N LEU A 8 0.85 -2.74 -2.40
CA LEU A 8 0.85 -1.99 -1.13
C LEU A 8 -0.25 -0.91 -1.10
N LEU A 9 -0.32 -0.07 -2.13
CA LEU A 9 -1.34 0.99 -2.22
C LEU A 9 -2.75 0.38 -2.27
N SER A 10 -2.92 -0.68 -3.05
CA SER A 10 -4.19 -1.39 -3.19
C SER A 10 -4.61 -2.09 -1.90
N PHE A 11 -3.65 -2.60 -1.12
CA PHE A 11 -3.90 -3.14 0.22
C PHE A 11 -4.44 -2.06 1.17
N LEU A 12 -3.80 -0.89 1.23
CA LEU A 12 -4.29 0.21 2.07
C LEU A 12 -5.68 0.69 1.62
N GLY A 13 -5.90 0.80 0.31
CA GLY A 13 -7.23 1.07 -0.25
C GLY A 13 -8.25 -0.03 0.04
N ALA A 14 -7.82 -1.29 0.15
CA ALA A 14 -8.69 -2.39 0.55
C ALA A 14 -9.15 -2.29 2.01
N LEU A 15 -8.32 -1.70 2.88
CA LEU A 15 -8.69 -1.32 4.25
C LEU A 15 -9.56 -0.06 4.31
N GLY A 16 -9.77 0.63 3.19
CA GLY A 16 -10.54 1.87 3.10
C GLY A 16 -9.71 3.15 3.29
N ASP A 17 -8.38 3.03 3.40
CA ASP A 17 -7.49 4.19 3.45
C ASP A 17 -6.98 4.54 2.04
N TYR A 18 -7.75 5.38 1.35
CA TYR A 18 -7.44 5.86 0.00
C TYR A 18 -6.49 7.06 -0.02
N SER A 19 -6.14 7.61 1.15
CA SER A 19 -5.46 8.90 1.27
C SER A 19 -4.12 8.95 0.53
N TYR A 20 -3.35 7.87 0.56
CA TYR A 20 -2.07 7.76 -0.17
C TYR A 20 -2.28 7.67 -1.68
N ILE A 21 -3.32 6.96 -2.13
CA ILE A 21 -3.68 6.80 -3.55
C ILE A 21 -4.14 8.14 -4.13
N ASP A 22 -4.95 8.89 -3.38
CA ASP A 22 -5.44 10.22 -3.76
C ASP A 22 -4.33 11.26 -3.77
N ARG A 23 -3.47 11.26 -2.75
CA ARG A 23 -2.30 12.15 -2.71
C ARG A 23 -1.37 11.86 -3.89
N LEU A 24 -1.15 10.59 -4.22
CA LEU A 24 -0.36 10.19 -5.38
C LEU A 24 -1.02 10.64 -6.70
N GLY A 25 -2.33 10.42 -6.88
CA GLY A 25 -3.04 10.81 -8.09
C GLY A 25 -3.08 12.31 -8.36
N ASN A 26 -2.93 13.11 -7.30
CA ASN A 26 -2.88 14.58 -7.36
C ASN A 26 -1.46 15.15 -7.30
N ALA A 27 -0.42 14.30 -7.23
CA ALA A 27 0.96 14.78 -7.14
C ALA A 27 1.42 15.46 -8.43
N ILE A 28 2.01 16.66 -8.29
CA ILE A 28 2.49 17.49 -9.41
C ILE A 28 4.01 17.69 -9.44
N ASP A 29 4.71 17.03 -8.52
CA ASP A 29 6.17 17.09 -8.32
C ASP A 29 6.67 15.78 -7.69
N GLU A 30 7.98 15.57 -7.77
CA GLU A 30 8.65 14.38 -7.25
C GLU A 30 8.48 14.22 -5.73
N ILE A 31 8.56 15.32 -4.99
CA ILE A 31 8.53 15.31 -3.52
C ILE A 31 7.20 14.72 -3.04
N THR A 32 6.09 15.22 -3.56
CA THR A 32 4.75 14.76 -3.23
C THR A 32 4.55 13.27 -3.57
N VAL A 33 5.11 12.80 -4.69
CA VAL A 33 5.10 11.37 -5.05
C VAL A 33 5.85 10.56 -4.01
N LEU A 34 7.10 10.93 -3.69
CA LEU A 34 7.94 10.18 -2.76
C LEU A 34 7.40 10.19 -1.33
N GLU A 35 6.84 11.31 -0.88
CA GLU A 35 6.21 11.41 0.44
C GLU A 35 4.98 10.51 0.53
N SER A 36 4.09 10.55 -0.48
CA SER A 36 2.93 9.66 -0.51
C SER A 36 3.34 8.18 -0.42
N LEU A 37 4.34 7.77 -1.20
CA LEU A 37 4.80 6.38 -1.21
C LEU A 37 5.50 5.97 0.10
N ARG A 38 6.32 6.85 0.69
CA ARG A 38 6.98 6.58 1.99
C ARG A 38 5.98 6.49 3.13
N ASP A 39 4.98 7.37 3.14
CA ASP A 39 3.90 7.34 4.12
C ASP A 39 3.07 6.05 4.00
N ALA A 40 2.76 5.63 2.76
CA ALA A 40 2.08 4.37 2.50
C ALA A 40 2.90 3.18 3.01
N ILE A 41 4.21 3.17 2.79
CA ILE A 41 5.11 2.13 3.31
C ILE A 41 5.09 2.08 4.84
N ARG A 42 5.13 3.24 5.50
CA ARG A 42 5.02 3.32 6.96
C ARG A 42 3.68 2.79 7.47
N ALA A 43 2.59 3.11 6.79
CA ALA A 43 1.25 2.62 7.11
C ALA A 43 1.16 1.10 6.93
N TYR A 44 1.73 0.56 5.86
CA TYR A 44 1.82 -0.88 5.62
C TYR A 44 2.54 -1.60 6.77
N TYR A 45 3.73 -1.12 7.17
CA TYR A 45 4.45 -1.71 8.29
C TYR A 45 3.66 -1.61 9.60
N THR A 46 3.04 -0.46 9.88
CA THR A 46 2.20 -0.30 11.08
C THR A 46 1.08 -1.35 11.16
N ASN A 47 0.45 -1.66 10.02
CA ASN A 47 -0.60 -2.66 9.95
C ASN A 47 -0.05 -4.09 10.02
N CYS A 48 1.11 -4.36 9.42
CA CYS A 48 1.57 -5.73 9.15
C CYS A 48 2.70 -6.25 10.06
N LEU A 49 3.25 -5.44 10.97
CA LEU A 49 4.42 -5.80 11.80
C LEU A 49 4.14 -6.74 13.00
N LYS A 50 2.91 -7.14 13.27
CA LYS A 50 2.58 -8.07 14.38
C LYS A 50 2.13 -9.41 13.80
N ASP A 51 2.47 -10.52 14.46
CA ASP A 51 2.33 -11.94 14.07
C ASP A 51 0.92 -12.45 13.64
N ARG A 52 0.02 -11.59 13.18
CA ARG A 52 -1.28 -11.93 12.60
C ARG A 52 -1.57 -11.10 11.37
N ARG A 53 -1.61 -11.83 10.26
CA ARG A 53 -1.64 -11.30 8.90
C ARG A 53 -2.99 -10.71 8.49
N CYS A 54 -4.08 -10.84 9.26
CA CYS A 54 -5.42 -10.41 8.83
C CYS A 54 -5.84 -9.08 9.46
N ILE A 55 -6.01 -8.04 8.64
CA ILE A 55 -6.40 -6.69 9.10
C ILE A 55 -7.89 -6.47 8.82
N GLU A 56 -8.67 -6.24 9.87
CA GLU A 56 -10.12 -6.08 9.79
C GLU A 56 -10.51 -4.78 9.08
N TYR A 57 -11.46 -4.85 8.15
CA TYR A 57 -12.11 -3.67 7.55
C TYR A 57 -13.64 -3.71 7.70
N SER A 58 -14.20 -4.85 8.10
CA SER A 58 -15.63 -5.04 8.38
C SER A 58 -15.78 -6.17 9.39
N LYS A 59 -16.90 -6.24 10.12
CA LYS A 59 -17.11 -7.18 11.23
C LYS A 59 -16.73 -8.62 10.81
N ASN A 60 -15.68 -9.16 11.44
CA ASN A 60 -15.12 -10.51 11.21
C ASN A 60 -14.55 -10.76 9.80
N VAL A 61 -14.34 -9.71 9.00
CA VAL A 61 -13.76 -9.80 7.64
C VAL A 61 -12.59 -8.82 7.51
N GLY A 62 -11.47 -9.35 7.05
CA GLY A 62 -10.25 -8.59 6.85
C GLY A 62 -9.56 -8.89 5.54
N VAL A 63 -8.41 -8.24 5.36
CA VAL A 63 -7.47 -8.47 4.27
C VAL A 63 -6.14 -8.95 4.85
N LEU A 64 -5.57 -9.99 4.26
CA LEU A 64 -4.25 -10.47 4.60
C LEU A 64 -3.19 -9.46 4.13
N CYS A 65 -2.27 -9.14 5.03
CA CYS A 65 -1.05 -8.41 4.72
C CYS A 65 -0.33 -9.09 3.56
N PRO A 66 -0.11 -8.38 2.44
CA PRO A 66 0.69 -8.93 1.35
C PRO A 66 2.11 -9.19 1.86
N GLU A 67 2.71 -10.31 1.45
CA GLU A 67 4.09 -10.66 1.79
C GLU A 67 5.04 -9.86 0.89
N ILE A 68 5.37 -8.64 1.31
CA ILE A 68 6.29 -7.75 0.60
C ILE A 68 7.54 -7.59 1.46
N SER A 69 8.71 -7.92 0.92
CA SER A 69 9.96 -7.75 1.65
C SER A 69 10.31 -6.27 1.81
N SER A 70 10.95 -5.91 2.92
CA SER A 70 11.38 -4.54 3.16
C SER A 70 12.43 -4.09 2.15
N GLU A 71 13.34 -4.99 1.80
CA GLU A 71 14.38 -4.76 0.79
C GLU A 71 13.77 -4.46 -0.60
N ASP A 72 12.70 -5.18 -0.99
CA ASP A 72 12.01 -4.93 -2.26
C ASP A 72 11.31 -3.57 -2.27
N LEU A 73 10.71 -3.15 -1.15
CA LEU A 73 10.09 -1.83 -1.04
C LEU A 73 11.13 -0.71 -1.15
N GLU A 74 12.24 -0.83 -0.43
CA GLU A 74 13.33 0.15 -0.49
C GLU A 74 13.92 0.24 -1.89
N LYS A 75 14.24 -0.90 -2.51
CA LYS A 75 14.73 -0.96 -3.88
C LYS A 75 13.74 -0.34 -4.86
N THR A 76 12.45 -0.61 -4.69
CA THR A 76 11.41 -0.03 -5.56
C THR A 76 11.34 1.48 -5.42
N ILE A 77 11.42 2.02 -4.20
CA ILE A 77 11.46 3.46 -3.95
C ILE A 77 12.72 4.10 -4.54
N SER A 78 13.89 3.48 -4.38
CA SER A 78 15.13 3.98 -4.99
C SER A 78 15.03 4.05 -6.51
N VAL A 79 14.44 3.04 -7.16
CA VAL A 79 14.22 3.06 -8.62
C VAL A 79 13.22 4.16 -9.01
N ILE A 80 12.13 4.35 -8.25
CA ILE A 80 11.17 5.42 -8.51
C ILE A 80 11.84 6.78 -8.38
N SER A 81 12.59 7.03 -7.30
CA SER A 81 13.30 8.30 -7.08
C SER A 81 14.30 8.58 -8.20
N ALA A 82 15.13 7.60 -8.58
CA ALA A 82 16.06 7.77 -9.69
C ALA A 82 15.36 8.10 -11.02
N LYS A 83 14.19 7.49 -11.26
CA LYS A 83 13.37 7.80 -12.43
C LYS A 83 12.81 9.22 -12.36
N LEU A 84 12.20 9.61 -11.25
CA LEU A 84 11.59 10.93 -11.07
C LEU A 84 12.61 12.07 -11.23
N ALA A 85 13.83 11.89 -10.72
CA ALA A 85 14.91 12.88 -10.80
C ALA A 85 15.32 13.27 -12.23
N THR A 86 15.05 12.41 -13.22
CA THR A 86 15.37 12.65 -14.64
C THR A 86 14.15 12.88 -15.51
N THR A 87 12.95 12.87 -14.92
CA THR A 87 11.67 12.90 -15.62
C THR A 87 11.10 14.32 -15.66
N SER A 88 10.47 14.71 -16.78
CA SER A 88 9.81 16.02 -16.86
C SER A 88 8.59 16.11 -15.94
N ARG A 89 8.21 17.31 -15.50
CA ARG A 89 7.04 17.51 -14.63
C ARG A 89 5.74 16.90 -15.18
N VAL A 90 5.53 17.02 -16.50
CA VAL A 90 4.37 16.46 -17.19
C VAL A 90 4.34 14.93 -17.08
N GLU A 91 5.50 14.30 -17.24
CA GLU A 91 5.62 12.85 -17.10
C GLU A 91 5.51 12.38 -15.66
N ILE A 92 5.96 13.18 -14.68
CA ILE A 92 5.71 12.91 -13.24
C ILE A 92 4.21 12.86 -12.97
N ILE A 93 3.46 13.86 -13.43
CA ILE A 93 1.99 13.91 -13.30
C ILE A 93 1.33 12.71 -13.99
N ARG A 94 1.83 12.33 -15.18
CA ARG A 94 1.30 11.17 -15.91
C ARG A 94 1.54 9.88 -15.13
N LEU A 95 2.77 9.68 -14.64
CA LEU A 95 3.17 8.48 -13.90
C LEU A 95 2.41 8.36 -12.58
N SER A 96 2.27 9.46 -11.84
CA SER A 96 1.58 9.48 -10.55
C SER A 96 0.11 9.10 -10.69
N ARG A 97 -0.58 9.66 -11.70
CA ARG A 97 -1.96 9.30 -12.06
C ARG A 97 -2.08 7.87 -12.54
N GLU A 98 -1.15 7.40 -13.36
CA GLU A 98 -1.15 6.01 -13.84
C GLU A 98 -1.04 5.02 -12.69
N LEU A 99 -0.13 5.26 -11.74
CA LEU A 99 0.02 4.43 -10.54
C LEU A 99 -1.23 4.47 -9.66
N SER A 100 -1.77 5.66 -9.42
CA SER A 100 -3.00 5.85 -8.64
C SER A 100 -4.19 5.08 -9.23
N LEU A 101 -4.44 5.23 -10.55
CA LEU A 101 -5.52 4.53 -11.24
C LEU A 101 -5.33 3.01 -11.23
N LYS A 102 -4.09 2.54 -11.43
CA LYS A 102 -3.78 1.10 -11.35
C LYS A 102 -3.98 0.54 -9.95
N ALA A 103 -3.64 1.30 -8.90
CA ALA A 103 -3.91 0.89 -7.53
C ALA A 103 -5.41 0.79 -7.29
N TYR A 104 -6.20 1.81 -7.67
CA TYR A 104 -7.66 1.78 -7.57
C TYR A 104 -8.28 0.55 -8.24
N ALA A 105 -7.86 0.24 -9.46
CA ALA A 105 -8.35 -0.92 -10.21
C ALA A 105 -8.04 -2.27 -9.53
N ARG A 106 -6.99 -2.33 -8.71
CA ARG A 106 -6.55 -3.55 -8.01
C ARG A 106 -7.21 -3.77 -6.66
N ILE A 107 -7.77 -2.73 -6.03
CA ILE A 107 -8.44 -2.84 -4.72
C ILE A 107 -9.44 -4.03 -4.65
N PRO A 108 -10.40 -4.21 -5.58
CA PRO A 108 -11.32 -5.34 -5.50
C PRO A 108 -10.59 -6.69 -5.60
N LEU A 109 -9.56 -6.79 -6.44
CA LEU A 109 -8.75 -8.01 -6.61
C LEU A 109 -8.01 -8.37 -5.32
N ILE A 110 -7.46 -7.36 -4.62
CA ILE A 110 -6.80 -7.56 -3.33
C ILE A 110 -7.82 -8.00 -2.26
N LYS A 111 -8.99 -7.37 -2.20
CA LYS A 111 -10.06 -7.74 -1.27
C LYS A 111 -10.51 -9.18 -1.45
N GLU A 112 -10.59 -9.67 -2.69
CA GLU A 112 -10.98 -11.05 -2.99
C GLU A 112 -9.83 -12.03 -2.73
N LYS A 113 -8.64 -11.76 -3.28
CA LYS A 113 -7.49 -12.67 -3.22
C LYS A 113 -6.97 -12.87 -1.80
N TYR A 114 -6.96 -11.80 -1.01
CA TYR A 114 -6.38 -11.80 0.33
C TYR A 114 -7.46 -11.74 1.41
N LYS A 115 -8.73 -12.02 1.08
CA LYS A 115 -9.80 -12.07 2.07
C LYS A 115 -9.47 -13.03 3.20
N CYS A 116 -9.67 -12.60 4.43
CA CYS A 116 -9.56 -13.45 5.61
C CYS A 116 -10.72 -13.22 6.57
N THR A 117 -11.01 -14.21 7.39
CA THR A 117 -12.03 -14.16 8.42
C THR A 117 -11.34 -14.13 9.77
N ILE A 118 -11.71 -13.17 10.61
CA ILE A 118 -11.20 -13.05 11.97
C ILE A 118 -12.17 -13.80 12.86
N SER A 119 -11.75 -14.96 13.38
CA SER A 119 -12.49 -15.69 14.41
C SER A 119 -12.23 -15.07 15.77
N GLU A 120 -13.28 -14.90 16.60
CA GLU A 120 -13.22 -14.29 17.94
C GLU A 120 -12.26 -14.98 18.94
N THR A 121 -11.68 -16.14 18.61
CA THR A 121 -10.82 -16.96 19.48
C THR A 121 -9.35 -16.57 19.54
N GLN A 122 -9.05 -15.28 19.41
CA GLN A 122 -7.68 -14.83 19.61
C GLN A 122 -7.50 -13.75 20.67
N THR A 123 -8.10 -14.01 21.83
CA THR A 123 -7.69 -13.41 23.10
C THR A 123 -6.18 -13.67 23.30
N PRO A 124 -5.34 -12.64 23.52
CA PRO A 124 -3.99 -12.88 24.00
C PRO A 124 -4.10 -13.57 25.37
N SER A 125 -3.56 -14.77 25.48
CA SER A 125 -3.40 -15.45 26.76
C SER A 125 -2.64 -14.52 27.70
N LYS A 126 -3.30 -14.06 28.77
CA LYS A 126 -2.69 -13.32 29.88
C LYS A 126 -1.45 -14.09 30.37
N PRO A 127 -0.30 -13.45 30.58
CA PRO A 127 0.80 -14.08 31.30
C PRO A 127 0.34 -14.38 32.73
N SER A 128 0.63 -15.60 33.17
CA SER A 128 0.40 -16.10 34.53
C SER A 128 1.33 -15.44 35.55
#